data_AF-A0A5C7MPX7-F1
#
_entry.id   AF-A0A5C7MPX7-F1
#
_cell.length_a   1.000
_cell.length_b   1.000
_cell.length_c   1.000
_cell.angle_alpha   90.00
_cell.angle_beta   90.00
_cell.angle_gamma   90.00
#
_symmetry.space_group_name_H-M   'P 1'
#
loop_
_entity.id
_entity.type
_entity.pdbx_description
1 polymer ?
#
loop_
_entity_poly.entity_id
_entity_poly.type
_entity_poly.pdbx_seq_one_letter_code
_entity_poly.pdbx_strand_id
1 'polypeptide(L)' 'MTKTFTQNDLIRFIYRETSEEETKEINKALLCDSELQAQYKELSATHKQLNQAKLEPASASIQNILNYARGLQEQA' A
#
# COMPACT_ATOMS: atom_id res chain seq x y z
N MET A 1 -17.18 -6.26 24.56
CA MET A 1 -15.74 -6.55 24.52
C MET A 1 -15.04 -5.35 23.92
N THR A 2 -14.01 -4.80 24.58
CA THR A 2 -13.11 -3.83 23.98
C THR A 2 -12.28 -4.55 22.92
N LYS A 3 -12.52 -4.26 21.64
CA LYS A 3 -11.71 -4.75 20.52
C LYS A 3 -10.39 -3.97 20.56
N THR A 4 -9.30 -4.62 20.95
CA THR A 4 -7.97 -4.02 20.93
C THR A 4 -7.32 -4.31 19.58
N PHE A 5 -6.97 -3.26 18.84
CA PHE A 5 -6.25 -3.41 17.57
C PHE A 5 -4.75 -3.51 17.82
N THR A 6 -4.09 -4.39 17.09
CA THR A 6 -2.64 -4.59 17.17
C THR A 6 -1.91 -3.84 16.07
N GLN A 7 -0.58 -3.74 16.18
CA GLN A 7 0.26 -3.21 15.12
C GLN A 7 0.08 -3.96 13.79
N ASN A 8 -0.13 -5.28 13.82
CA ASN A 8 -0.38 -6.08 12.62
C ASN A 8 -1.69 -5.69 11.92
N ASP A 9 -2.73 -5.34 12.69
CA ASP A 9 -3.99 -4.87 12.13
C ASP A 9 -3.81 -3.52 11.43
N LEU A 10 -2.99 -2.63 11.99
CA LEU A 10 -2.64 -1.37 11.35
C LEU A 10 -1.84 -1.56 10.06
N ILE A 11 -0.92 -2.53 10.03
CA ILE A 11 -0.16 -2.87 8.80
C ILE A 11 -1.12 -3.35 7.71
N ARG A 12 -1.98 -4.35 8.01
CA ARG A 12 -3.01 -4.81 7.07
C ARG A 12 -3.89 -3.67 6.58
N PHE A 13 -4.29 -2.77 7.49
CA PHE A 13 -5.09 -1.60 7.16
C PHE A 13 -4.38 -0.65 6.19
N ILE A 14 -3.08 -0.38 6.39
CA ILE A 14 -2.26 0.45 5.48
C ILE A 14 -2.21 -0.14 4.07
N TYR A 15 -2.06 -1.47 3.98
CA TYR A 15 -2.05 -2.20 2.69
C TYR A 15 -3.44 -2.50 2.13
N ARG A 16 -4.52 -2.04 2.79
CA ARG A 16 -5.93 -2.30 2.41
C ARG A 16 -6.30 -3.78 2.40
N GLU A 17 -5.70 -4.57 3.28
CA GLU A 17 -5.92 -6.00 3.48
C GLU A 17 -6.93 -6.30 4.61
N THR A 18 -7.81 -5.32 4.89
CA THR A 18 -8.87 -5.40 5.90
C THR A 18 -10.23 -5.44 5.22
N SER A 19 -11.17 -6.18 5.82
CA SER A 19 -12.57 -6.13 5.43
C SER A 19 -13.15 -4.73 5.66
N GLU A 20 -14.28 -4.41 5.02
CA GLU A 20 -14.95 -3.12 5.24
C GLU A 20 -15.34 -2.90 6.70
N GLU A 21 -15.73 -3.96 7.40
CA GLU A 21 -16.10 -3.91 8.81
C GLU A 21 -14.88 -3.63 9.70
N GLU A 22 -13.77 -4.36 9.50
CA GLU A 22 -12.50 -4.09 10.19
C GLU A 22 -12.03 -2.66 9.94
N THR A 23 -12.11 -2.19 8.69
CA THR A 23 -11.72 -0.84 8.28
C THR A 23 -12.52 0.23 9.04
N LYS A 24 -13.85 0.05 9.17
CA LYS A 24 -14.71 0.99 9.92
C LYS A 24 -14.36 1.02 11.41
N GLU A 25 -14.14 -0.15 12.01
CA GLU A 25 -13.82 -0.26 13.43
C GLU A 25 -12.42 0.30 13.75
N ILE A 26 -11.43 0.05 12.89
CA ILE A 26 -10.07 0.64 13.01
C ILE A 26 -10.14 2.17 12.92
N ASN A 27 -10.91 2.72 11.96
CA ASN A 27 -11.08 4.17 11.86
C ASN A 27 -11.68 4.78 13.13
N LYS A 28 -12.67 4.11 13.75
CA LYS A 28 -13.23 4.56 15.04
C LYS A 28 -12.17 4.51 16.15
N ALA A 29 -11.40 3.43 16.24
CA ALA A 29 -10.36 3.28 17.24
C ALA A 29 -9.27 4.36 17.10
N LEU A 30 -8.85 4.68 15.88
CA LEU A 30 -7.87 5.75 15.60
C LEU A 30 -8.33 7.16 16.02
N LEU A 31 -9.63 7.38 16.21
CA LEU A 31 -10.19 8.64 16.70
C LEU A 31 -10.22 8.70 18.23
N CYS A 32 -10.38 7.55 18.90
CA CYS A 32 -10.55 7.46 20.35
C CYS A 32 -9.26 7.12 21.09
N ASP A 33 -8.27 6.53 20.41
CA ASP A 33 -7.01 6.05 20.97
C ASP A 33 -5.82 6.80 20.36
N SER A 34 -5.24 7.72 21.14
CA SER A 34 -4.11 8.53 20.72
C SER A 34 -2.82 7.72 20.52
N GLU A 35 -2.63 6.63 21.27
CA GLU A 35 -1.45 5.77 21.17
C GLU A 35 -1.51 4.97 19.87
N LEU A 36 -2.67 4.37 19.58
CA LEU A 36 -2.92 3.67 18.32
C LEU A 36 -2.78 4.62 17.12
N GLN A 37 -3.25 5.86 17.24
CA GLN A 37 -3.09 6.87 16.21
C GLN A 37 -1.62 7.24 15.97
N ALA A 38 -0.81 7.34 17.02
CA ALA A 38 0.62 7.61 16.90
C ALA A 38 1.34 6.48 16.16
N GLN A 39 1.06 5.22 16.54
CA GLN A 39 1.59 4.04 15.84
C GLN A 39 1.19 4.00 14.36
N TYR A 40 -0.07 4.30 14.05
CA TYR A 40 -0.54 4.39 12.66
C TYR A 40 0.23 5.44 11.85
N LYS A 41 0.46 6.63 12.42
CA LYS A 41 1.22 7.70 11.75
C LYS A 41 2.66 7.28 11.45
N GLU A 42 3.33 6.62 12.40
CA GLU A 42 4.68 6.10 12.22
C GLU A 42 4.76 5.05 11.11
N LEU A 43 3.87 4.05 11.16
CA LEU A 43 3.81 3.00 10.12
C LEU A 43 3.49 3.57 8.73
N SER A 44 2.56 4.53 8.65
CA SER A 44 2.19 5.19 7.40
C SER A 44 3.34 6.00 6.81
N ALA A 45 4.12 6.69 7.66
CA ALA A 45 5.31 7.41 7.25
C ALA A 45 6.37 6.45 6.67
N THR A 46 6.63 5.33 7.36
CA THR A 46 7.54 4.28 6.89
C THR A 46 7.09 3.69 5.55
N HIS A 47 5.80 3.35 5.42
CA HIS A 47 5.23 2.87 4.15
C HIS A 47 5.41 3.89 3.02
N LYS A 48 5.21 5.18 3.28
CA LYS A 48 5.43 6.24 2.30
C LYS A 48 6.90 6.35 1.89
N GLN A 49 7.83 6.21 2.84
CA GLN A 49 9.27 6.25 2.55
C GLN A 49 9.70 5.05 1.69
N LEU A 50 9.22 3.84 1.99
CA LEU A 50 9.51 2.65 1.19
C LEU A 50 9.05 2.80 -0.27
N ASN A 51 7.87 3.40 -0.48
CA ASN A 51 7.35 3.66 -1.84
C ASN A 51 8.10 4.77 -2.61
N GLN A 52 8.98 5.54 -1.96
CA GLN A 52 9.82 6.52 -2.67
C GLN A 52 10.98 5.87 -3.41
N ALA A 53 11.28 4.59 -3.15
CA ALA A 53 12.28 3.86 -3.90
C ALA A 53 11.88 3.80 -5.39
N LYS A 54 12.52 4.64 -6.20
CA LYS A 54 12.37 4.60 -7.65
C LYS A 54 13.15 3.41 -8.17
N LEU A 55 12.43 2.36 -8.52
CA LEU A 55 12.98 1.21 -9.24
C LEU A 55 12.85 1.51 -10.74
N GLU A 56 13.99 1.61 -11.41
CA GLU A 56 14.00 1.72 -12.87
C GLU A 56 14.07 0.32 -13.48
N PRO A 57 13.23 0.00 -14.48
CA PRO A 57 13.31 -1.28 -15.17
C PRO A 57 14.63 -1.38 -15.96
N ALA A 58 15.08 -2.61 -16.21
CA ALA A 58 16.22 -2.83 -17.09
C ALA A 58 15.94 -2.31 -18.50
N SER A 59 16.95 -1.73 -19.16
CA SER A 59 16.83 -1.21 -20.53
C SER A 59 16.32 -2.26 -21.52
N ALA A 60 16.74 -3.52 -21.36
CA ALA A 60 16.27 -4.65 -22.16
C ALA A 60 14.75 -4.87 -22.04
N SER A 61 14.18 -4.74 -20.84
CA SER A 61 12.74 -4.89 -20.62
C SER A 61 11.95 -3.79 -21.35
N ILE A 62 12.43 -2.54 -21.28
CA ILE A 62 11.83 -1.41 -22.02
C ILE A 62 11.87 -1.69 -23.52
N GLN A 63 13.03 -2.09 -24.06
CA GLN A 63 13.20 -2.36 -25.49
C GLN A 63 12.31 -3.51 -25.97
N ASN A 64 12.20 -4.59 -25.21
CA ASN A 64 11.35 -5.72 -25.56
C ASN A 64 9.87 -5.32 -25.66
N ILE A 65 9.37 -4.53 -24.71
CA ILE A 65 7.99 -4.03 -24.73
C ILE A 65 7.75 -3.11 -25.94
N LEU A 66 8.68 -2.18 -26.22
CA LEU A 66 8.58 -1.26 -27.36
C LEU A 66 8.64 -1.98 -28.71
N ASN A 67 9.44 -3.03 -28.82
CA ASN A 67 9.54 -3.84 -30.04
C ASN A 67 8.25 -4.63 -30.29
N TYR A 68 7.70 -5.25 -29.25
CA TYR A 68 6.43 -5.96 -29.34
C TYR A 68 5.28 -5.04 -29.76
N ALA A 69 5.17 -3.85 -29.13
CA ALA A 69 4.12 -2.88 -29.46
C ALA A 69 4.20 -2.38 -30.91
N ARG A 70 5.41 -2.16 -31.45
CA ARG A 70 5.60 -1.78 -32.86
C ARG A 70 5.17 -2.89 -33.82
N GLY A 71 5.53 -4.14 -33.51
CA GLY A 71 5.14 -5.28 -34.34
C GLY A 71 3.62 -5.50 -34.43
N LEU A 72 2.87 -5.17 -33.38
CA LEU A 72 1.40 -5.20 -33.41
C LEU A 72 0.80 -4.13 -34.33
N GLN A 73 1.43 -2.97 -34.42
CA GLN A 73 0.96 -1.85 -35.24
C GLN A 73 1.24 -2.08 -36.73
N GLU A 74 2.26 -2.86 -37.06
CA GLU A 74 2.59 -3.24 -38.44
C GLU A 74 1.72 -4.40 -38.98
N GLN A 75 0.98 -5.09 -38.09
CA GLN A 75 0.10 -6.21 -38.42
C GLN A 75 -1.39 -5.85 -38.46
N ALA A 76 -1.74 -4.59 -38.14
CA ALA A 76 -3.11 -4.04 -38.14
C ALA A 76 -3.36 -3.16 -39.37
#